data_AF-A0AAV3GFT6-F1
#
_entry.id   AF-A0AAV3GFT6-F1
#
_cell.length_a   1.000
_cell.length_b   1.000
_cell.length_c   1.000
_cell.angle_alpha   90.00
_cell.angle_beta   90.00
_cell.angle_gamma   90.00
#
_symmetry.space_group_name_H-M   'P 1'
#
loop_
_entity.id
_entity.type
_entity.pdbx_description
1 polymer ?
#
loop_
_entity_poly.entity_id
_entity_poly.type
_entity_poly.pdbx_seq_one_letter_code
_entity_poly.pdbx_strand_id
1 'polypeptide(L)'
;MMEHINQYLIGWEAEVMQIENDIEKYLVRQVKRTGALCYKFTSPGTRGVPDRIILYQGNVFFVELKRPGGKSRKDQLKIIEKFKEQLIPVFVIDSKQGVDTLIYAMQSGIARVMPDMSHKKE
;
A
#
# COMPACT_ATOMS: atom_id res chain seq x y z
N MET A 1 31.55 -26.39 -34.08
CA MET A 1 31.55 -25.69 -32.77
C MET A 1 30.19 -25.01 -32.51
N MET A 2 29.09 -25.72 -32.80
CA MET A 2 27.71 -25.25 -32.61
C MET A 2 26.94 -26.14 -31.63
N GLU A 3 27.63 -26.82 -30.71
CA GLU A 3 26.99 -27.78 -29.78
C GLU A 3 27.20 -27.47 -28.29
N HIS A 4 27.83 -26.35 -27.92
CA HIS A 4 28.15 -26.04 -26.51
C HIS A 4 27.62 -24.68 -26.02
N ILE A 5 26.43 -24.27 -26.45
CA ILE A 5 25.72 -23.12 -25.84
C ILE A 5 24.35 -23.57 -25.32
N ASN A 6 24.28 -24.76 -24.72
CA ASN A 6 23.03 -25.29 -24.15
C ASN A 6 23.19 -25.75 -22.69
N GLN A 7 24.13 -25.14 -21.95
CA GLN A 7 24.33 -25.37 -20.52
C GLN A 7 24.05 -24.12 -19.66
N TYR A 8 23.86 -22.95 -20.26
CA TYR A 8 23.64 -21.69 -19.52
C TYR A 8 22.17 -21.26 -19.40
N LEU A 9 21.22 -22.02 -19.96
CA LEU A 9 19.79 -21.68 -19.95
C LEU A 9 18.97 -22.37 -18.83
N ILE A 10 19.62 -23.15 -17.97
CA ILE A 10 18.96 -24.00 -16.94
C ILE A 10 19.07 -23.47 -15.50
N GLY A 11 19.28 -22.16 -15.31
CA GLY A 11 19.48 -21.60 -13.96
C GLY A 11 19.05 -20.16 -13.73
N TRP A 12 18.26 -19.55 -14.62
CA TRP A 12 17.81 -18.15 -14.51
C TRP A 12 16.29 -18.03 -14.34
N GLU A 13 15.70 -18.88 -13.50
CA GLU A 13 14.53 -18.45 -12.73
C GLU A 13 15.06 -17.81 -11.45
N ALA A 14 15.68 -16.63 -11.62
CA ALA A 14 15.94 -15.76 -10.50
C ALA A 14 14.58 -15.46 -9.87
N GLU A 15 14.33 -16.06 -8.71
CA GLU A 15 13.24 -15.71 -7.82
C GLU A 15 13.28 -14.19 -7.66
N VAL A 16 12.41 -13.48 -8.39
CA VAL A 16 12.45 -12.01 -8.46
C VAL A 16 12.09 -11.52 -7.07
N MET A 17 13.12 -11.16 -6.28
CA MET A 17 12.96 -10.60 -4.95
C MET A 17 12.11 -9.34 -5.06
N GLN A 18 10.82 -9.48 -4.77
CA GLN A 18 9.89 -8.37 -4.87
C GLN A 18 10.26 -7.35 -3.79
N ILE A 19 10.69 -6.17 -4.22
CA ILE A 19 11.07 -5.09 -3.30
C ILE A 19 9.85 -4.23 -2.94
N GLU A 20 9.97 -3.44 -1.86
CA GLU A 20 8.92 -2.52 -1.40
C GLU A 20 8.42 -1.60 -2.53
N ASN A 21 9.34 -1.11 -3.38
CA ASN A 21 9.03 -0.27 -4.54
C ASN A 21 8.16 -0.98 -5.59
N ASP A 22 8.25 -2.30 -5.74
CA ASP A 22 7.41 -3.03 -6.70
C ASP A 22 5.97 -3.13 -6.21
N ILE A 23 5.79 -3.32 -4.89
CA ILE A 23 4.48 -3.28 -4.24
C ILE A 23 3.90 -1.86 -4.34
N GLU A 24 4.72 -0.83 -4.12
CA GLU A 24 4.30 0.57 -4.25
C GLU A 24 3.80 0.89 -5.66
N LYS A 25 4.58 0.54 -6.68
CA LYS A 25 4.19 0.72 -8.08
C LYS A 25 2.92 -0.03 -8.42
N TYR A 26 2.75 -1.23 -7.87
CA TYR A 26 1.54 -2.03 -8.04
C TYR A 26 0.33 -1.34 -7.39
N LEU A 27 0.45 -0.92 -6.13
CA LEU A 27 -0.58 -0.15 -5.42
C LEU A 27 -1.02 1.08 -6.22
N VAL A 28 -0.08 1.95 -6.59
CA VAL A 28 -0.39 3.18 -7.33
C VAL A 28 -1.13 2.88 -8.63
N ARG A 29 -0.74 1.81 -9.35
CA ARG A 29 -1.40 1.41 -10.59
C ARG A 29 -2.83 0.94 -10.35
N GLN A 30 -3.06 0.09 -9.34
CA GLN A 30 -4.39 -0.42 -9.05
C GLN A 30 -5.32 0.68 -8.51
N VAL A 31 -4.82 1.53 -7.61
CA VAL A 31 -5.60 2.68 -7.10
C VAL A 31 -6.01 3.62 -8.24
N LYS A 32 -5.11 3.93 -9.18
CA LYS A 32 -5.46 4.76 -10.35
C LYS A 32 -6.55 4.14 -11.23
N ARG A 33 -6.59 2.81 -11.36
CA ARG A 33 -7.61 2.11 -12.15
C ARG A 33 -9.02 2.21 -11.55
N THR A 34 -9.14 2.46 -10.25
CA THR A 34 -10.45 2.70 -9.62
C THR A 34 -10.96 4.13 -9.79
N GLY A 35 -10.14 5.04 -10.34
CA GLY A 35 -10.43 6.48 -10.36
C GLY A 35 -10.10 7.20 -9.05
N ALA A 36 -9.54 6.50 -8.05
CA ALA A 36 -9.06 7.10 -6.82
C ALA A 36 -7.77 7.93 -7.03
N LEU A 37 -7.56 8.91 -6.14
CA LEU A 37 -6.31 9.66 -6.08
C LEU A 37 -5.32 8.96 -5.15
N CYS A 38 -4.04 8.90 -5.53
CA CYS A 38 -2.98 8.28 -4.73
C CYS A 38 -1.75 9.18 -4.67
N TYR A 39 -1.53 9.83 -3.52
CA TYR A 39 -0.43 10.75 -3.30
C TYR A 39 0.66 10.12 -2.43
N LYS A 40 1.92 10.51 -2.68
CA LYS A 40 2.99 10.28 -1.72
C LYS A 40 2.75 11.19 -0.52
N PHE A 41 2.84 10.63 0.69
CA PHE A 41 2.69 11.42 1.91
C PHE A 41 4.06 11.73 2.50
N THR A 42 4.31 13.03 2.66
CA THR A 42 5.51 13.56 3.31
C THR A 42 5.08 14.65 4.27
N SER A 43 5.63 14.65 5.48
CA SER A 43 5.35 15.67 6.49
C SER A 43 6.66 16.33 6.93
N PRO A 44 6.93 17.57 6.49
CA PRO A 44 8.13 18.30 6.91
C PRO A 44 8.24 18.34 8.44
N GLY A 45 9.42 18.01 8.98
CA GLY A 45 9.67 17.95 10.42
C GLY A 45 9.15 16.68 11.13
N THR A 46 8.38 15.82 10.44
CA THR A 46 7.86 14.56 11.02
C THR A 46 8.32 13.35 10.22
N ARG A 47 9.17 12.52 10.82
CA ARG A 47 9.61 11.24 10.22
C ARG A 47 8.65 10.12 10.56
N GLY A 48 8.55 9.13 9.68
CA GLY A 48 7.79 7.90 9.91
C GLY A 48 6.29 8.00 9.61
N VAL A 49 5.84 9.04 8.91
CA VAL A 49 4.47 9.07 8.37
C VAL A 49 4.26 7.93 7.35
N PRO A 50 3.03 7.44 7.17
CA PRO A 50 2.72 6.43 6.15
C PRO A 50 3.16 6.88 4.75
N ASP A 51 3.50 5.94 3.88
CA ASP A 51 4.06 6.25 2.55
C ASP A 51 3.06 6.91 1.60
N ARG A 52 1.78 6.50 1.66
CA ARG A 52 0.74 6.93 0.70
C ARG A 52 -0.54 7.39 1.39
N ILE A 53 -1.18 8.39 0.78
CA ILE A 53 -2.56 8.80 1.06
C ILE A 53 -3.40 8.49 -0.18
N ILE A 54 -4.51 7.79 0.01
CA ILE A 54 -5.48 7.48 -1.04
C ILE A 54 -6.79 8.21 -0.73
N LEU A 55 -7.36 8.89 -1.74
CA LEU A 55 -8.66 9.56 -1.64
C LEU A 55 -9.64 8.87 -2.59
N TYR A 56 -10.75 8.37 -2.05
CA TYR A 56 -11.74 7.66 -2.84
C TYR A 56 -13.14 7.78 -2.22
N GLN A 57 -14.11 8.31 -2.99
CA GLN A 57 -15.52 8.42 -2.60
C GLN A 57 -15.72 9.00 -1.17
N GLY A 58 -15.07 10.12 -0.87
CA GLY A 58 -15.16 10.78 0.44
C GLY A 58 -14.34 10.13 1.57
N ASN A 59 -13.61 9.06 1.29
CA ASN A 59 -12.77 8.37 2.27
C ASN A 59 -11.29 8.67 2.04
N VAL A 60 -10.53 8.65 3.14
CA VAL A 60 -9.07 8.84 3.16
C VAL A 60 -8.44 7.59 3.73
N PHE A 61 -7.50 6.98 3.00
CA PHE A 61 -6.78 5.78 3.43
C PHE A 61 -5.30 6.10 3.54
N PHE A 62 -4.70 5.76 4.68
CA PHE A 62 -3.26 5.88 4.90
C PHE A 62 -2.62 4.51 4.74
N VAL A 63 -1.58 4.42 3.91
CA VAL A 63 -0.93 3.14 3.59
C VAL A 63 0.55 3.24 3.88
N GLU A 64 1.04 2.29 4.67
CA GLU A 64 2.46 2.03 4.90
C GLU A 64 2.84 0.77 4.12
N LEU A 65 3.92 0.85 3.34
CA LEU A 65 4.38 -0.21 2.48
C LEU A 65 5.62 -0.88 3.07
N LYS A 66 5.67 -2.20 2.99
CA LYS A 66 6.87 -2.98 3.31
C LYS A 66 7.27 -3.83 2.12
N ARG A 67 8.56 -4.17 2.05
CA ARG A 67 8.97 -5.39 1.31
C ARG A 67 8.28 -6.62 1.94
N PRO A 68 8.07 -7.72 1.21
CA PRO A 68 7.50 -8.96 1.76
C PRO A 68 8.22 -9.40 3.04
N GLY A 69 7.47 -9.65 4.12
CA GLY A 69 8.03 -10.01 5.43
C GLY A 69 8.81 -8.89 6.15
N GLY A 70 8.85 -7.70 5.57
CA GLY A 70 9.48 -6.52 6.16
C GLY A 70 8.69 -5.99 7.36
N LYS A 71 9.41 -5.43 8.34
CA LYS A 71 8.80 -4.81 9.53
C LYS A 71 8.92 -3.30 9.46
N SER A 72 7.93 -2.59 10.00
CA SER A 72 7.99 -1.14 10.18
C SER A 72 9.10 -0.76 11.18
N ARG A 73 9.75 0.37 10.93
CA ARG A 73 10.76 0.92 11.83
C ARG A 73 10.12 1.51 13.09
N LYS A 74 10.92 1.72 14.15
CA LYS A 74 10.44 2.26 15.44
C LYS A 74 9.75 3.62 15.30
N ASP A 75 10.22 4.50 14.42
CA ASP A 75 9.60 5.81 14.14
C ASP A 75 8.24 5.65 13.48
N GLN A 76 8.10 4.75 12.50
CA GLN A 76 6.83 4.45 11.84
C GLN A 76 5.81 3.84 12.81
N LEU A 77 6.22 2.88 13.64
CA LEU A 77 5.32 2.28 14.63
C LEU A 77 4.71 3.32 15.58
N LYS A 78 5.52 4.29 16.05
CA LYS A 78 5.04 5.38 16.90
C LYS A 78 4.02 6.28 16.19
N ILE A 79 4.22 6.57 14.90
CA ILE A 79 3.27 7.38 14.13
C ILE A 79 1.99 6.58 13.87
N ILE A 80 2.08 5.30 13.51
CA ILE A 80 0.92 4.41 13.33
C ILE A 80 0.10 4.33 14.62
N GLU A 81 0.76 4.25 15.78
CA GLU A 81 0.09 4.26 17.08
C GLU A 81 -0.66 5.57 17.31
N LYS A 82 -0.07 6.72 17.01
CA LYS A 82 -0.75 8.02 17.07
C LYS A 82 -1.96 8.12 16.14
N PHE A 83 -1.88 7.55 14.94
CA PHE A 83 -3.03 7.48 14.03
C PHE A 83 -4.16 6.63 14.64
N LYS A 84 -3.81 5.49 15.23
CA LYS A 84 -4.75 4.60 15.91
C LYS A 84 -5.40 5.27 17.12
N GLU A 85 -4.67 6.07 17.88
CA GLU A 85 -5.22 6.88 18.99
C GLU A 85 -6.29 7.87 18.51
N GLN A 86 -6.20 8.33 17.25
CA GLN A 86 -7.21 9.17 16.60
C GLN A 86 -8.31 8.34 15.89
N LEU A 87 -8.35 7.02 16.11
CA LEU A 87 -9.27 6.09 15.46
C LEU A 87 -9.11 6.02 13.92
N ILE A 88 -7.94 6.41 13.41
CA ILE A 88 -7.63 6.38 11.98
C ILE A 88 -6.77 5.15 11.69
N PRO A 89 -7.23 4.20 10.87
CA PRO A 89 -6.43 3.04 10.50
C PRO A 89 -5.31 3.41 9.54
N VAL A 90 -4.15 2.77 9.71
CA VAL A 90 -3.07 2.72 8.72
C VAL A 90 -2.99 1.29 8.18
N PHE A 91 -3.14 1.14 6.87
CA PHE A 91 -3.03 -0.15 6.20
C PHE A 91 -1.56 -0.46 5.94
N VAL A 92 -1.02 -1.45 6.64
CA VAL A 92 0.35 -1.93 6.41
C VAL A 92 0.30 -3.06 5.38
N ILE A 93 0.95 -2.86 4.24
CA ILE A 93 0.87 -3.78 3.08
C ILE A 93 2.27 -4.20 2.64
N ASP A 94 2.49 -5.51 2.52
CA ASP A 94 3.77 -6.10 2.14
C ASP A 94 3.67 -7.07 0.95
N SER A 95 2.52 -7.11 0.26
CA SER A 95 2.26 -8.03 -0.85
C SER A 95 1.26 -7.46 -1.86
N LYS A 96 1.24 -8.01 -3.08
CA LYS A 96 0.24 -7.65 -4.10
C LYS A 96 -1.17 -8.06 -3.68
N GLN A 97 -1.30 -9.21 -3.03
CA GLN A 97 -2.55 -9.71 -2.50
C GLN A 97 -3.13 -8.76 -1.44
N GLY A 98 -2.27 -8.18 -0.58
CA GLY A 98 -2.68 -7.14 0.36
C GLY A 98 -3.16 -5.87 -0.35
N VAL A 99 -2.50 -5.45 -1.44
CA VAL A 99 -2.99 -4.37 -2.30
C VAL A 99 -4.37 -4.71 -2.86
N ASP A 100 -4.55 -5.88 -3.45
CA ASP A 100 -5.81 -6.29 -4.07
C ASP A 100 -6.95 -6.34 -3.04
N THR A 101 -6.65 -6.80 -1.82
CA THR A 101 -7.60 -6.80 -0.69
C THR A 101 -8.00 -5.39 -0.28
N LEU A 102 -7.04 -4.45 -0.19
CA LEU A 102 -7.35 -3.04 0.09
C LEU A 102 -8.26 -2.45 -1.00
N ILE A 103 -7.94 -2.69 -2.28
CA ILE A 103 -8.74 -2.19 -3.41
C ILE A 103 -10.17 -2.73 -3.33
N TYR A 104 -10.33 -4.03 -3.09
CA TYR A 104 -11.64 -4.64 -2.89
C TYR A 104 -12.40 -3.96 -1.74
N ALA A 105 -11.78 -3.84 -0.56
CA ALA A 105 -12.42 -3.23 0.60
C ALA A 105 -12.80 -1.75 0.39
N MET A 106 -11.99 -1.00 -0.36
CA MET A 106 -12.29 0.37 -0.77
C MET A 106 -13.53 0.43 -1.68
N GLN A 107 -13.60 -0.44 -2.69
CA GLN A 107 -14.71 -0.45 -3.67
C GLN A 107 -16.01 -0.99 -3.07
N SER A 108 -15.94 -1.95 -2.14
CA SER A 108 -17.09 -2.48 -1.42
C SER A 108 -17.60 -1.58 -0.29
N GLY A 109 -16.87 -0.49 0.03
CA GLY A 109 -17.23 0.42 1.13
C GLY A 109 -17.00 -0.16 2.53
N ILE A 110 -16.24 -1.25 2.65
CA ILE A 110 -15.91 -1.92 3.92
C ILE A 110 -14.88 -1.11 4.71
N ALA A 111 -13.94 -0.47 4.02
CA ALA A 111 -12.81 0.23 4.63
C ALA A 111 -13.06 1.73 4.88
N ARG A 112 -14.32 2.14 5.10
CA ARG A 112 -14.64 3.56 5.31
C ARG A 112 -13.96 4.13 6.56
N VAL A 113 -13.30 5.26 6.39
CA VAL A 113 -12.64 6.01 7.49
C VAL A 113 -13.53 7.17 7.94
N MET A 114 -14.54 7.54 7.14
CA MET A 114 -15.59 8.48 7.54
C MET A 114 -16.92 7.74 7.74
N PRO A 115 -17.72 8.11 8.75
CA PRO A 115 -19.06 7.55 8.91
C PRO A 115 -19.91 7.85 7.68
N ASP A 116 -20.90 7.00 7.43
CA ASP A 116 -21.89 7.22 6.39
C ASP A 116 -22.58 8.58 6.61
N MET A 117 -22.44 9.48 5.65
CA MET A 117 -23.03 10.83 5.68
C MET A 117 -24.46 10.83 5.14
N SER A 118 -25.01 9.67 4.78
CA SER A 118 -26.43 9.54 4.46
C SER A 118 -27.24 9.75 5.74
N HIS A 119 -28.07 10.82 5.73
CA HIS A 119 -28.84 11.37 6.85
C HIS A 119 -28.14 12.42 7.75
N LYS A 120 -27.68 13.53 7.16
CA LYS A 120 -28.04 14.83 7.76
C LYS A 120 -29.46 15.17 7.29
N LYS A 121 -30.47 14.74 8.06
CA LYS A 121 -31.74 15.48 8.07
C LYS A 121 -31.45 16.76 8.85
N GLU A 122 -31.67 17.89 8.19
CA GLU A 122 -31.81 19.20 8.84
C GLU A 122 -32.89 19.15 9.94
#